data_AF-A0A2N9JK29-F1
#
_entry.id   AF-A0A2N9JK29-F1
#
_cell.length_a   1.000
_cell.length_b   1.000
_cell.length_c   1.000
_cell.angle_alpha   90.00
_cell.angle_beta   90.00
_cell.angle_gamma   90.00
#
_symmetry.space_group_name_H-M   'P 1'
#
loop_
_entity.id
_entity.type
_entity.pdbx_description
1 polymer ?
#
loop_
_entity_poly.entity_id
_entity_poly.type
_entity_poly.pdbx_seq_one_letter_code
_entity_poly.pdbx_strand_id
1 'polypeptide(L)'
;MRFSRLGLAPLATLGFGVGFALWTWLTFAGALAGLDALEARPPHWQYPDIQIAAAVAVTFHPWVVYTALAGMAVWAFRRRLRNLTLAVVLSIALGWGGQALLRELLHRDRPPGSIPELITNQGYSYPSGHMVAVVTGALIAIAVTTTTRQPRRVIELWRWLGIAVIVIVALDRWVLHAHYVTDLVGGLLWGGFAASLAVAVARVHMQPERPTRAAAVAAKATKRCAIVVNPTKIPDWAAFRRHVEYECAQNGYTPMFLETSADDPGRGMTRTAVEAKVDLVLAAGGDGTVRVVCSELSGTGVPLGLMPSGTGNLLARNLGIPLDESAALEVIFNGREDRIDLIEVVIDDADAPEHIAVMAGMGLDARIMSGTDDGLKKVIGPAAYVVAAGDAANLPSFDVTVALDDAEPFERHAGLVMVGNVGQLQGNVQLLPDAQFDDGLLDVFVASATSVADWLKITTSVILPVPEASEIDRGQGREVLIECTEPVEYQLDGDASGECRRMRATVVPQTLTVMVPA
;
A
#
# COMPACT_ATOMS: atom_id res chain seq x y z
N MET A 1 11.46 13.84 -22.37
CA MET A 1 10.13 13.25 -22.02
C MET A 1 9.78 12.16 -23.01
N ARG A 2 9.92 10.88 -22.63
CA ARG A 2 9.54 9.74 -23.50
C ARG A 2 8.04 9.49 -23.39
N PHE A 3 7.29 9.78 -24.46
CA PHE A 3 5.85 9.48 -24.59
C PHE A 3 5.49 7.98 -24.56
N SER A 4 6.46 7.08 -24.40
CA SER A 4 6.29 5.62 -24.46
C SER A 4 5.80 4.97 -23.15
N ARG A 5 5.47 5.74 -22.11
CA ARG A 5 4.99 5.25 -20.80
C ARG A 5 3.65 5.86 -20.36
N LEU A 6 2.84 6.40 -21.27
CA LEU A 6 1.43 6.66 -20.95
C LEU A 6 0.75 5.29 -20.81
N GLY A 7 0.42 4.91 -19.57
CA GLY A 7 -0.37 3.70 -19.31
C GLY A 7 -1.69 3.73 -20.10
N LEU A 8 -2.26 2.55 -20.36
CA LEU A 8 -3.54 2.43 -21.08
C LEU A 8 -4.67 3.24 -20.42
N ALA A 9 -4.61 3.43 -19.09
CA ALA A 9 -5.64 4.14 -18.33
C ALA A 9 -5.74 5.64 -18.69
N PRO A 10 -4.69 6.48 -18.63
CA PRO A 10 -4.75 7.87 -19.07
C PRO A 10 -5.27 8.08 -20.51
N LEU A 11 -4.88 7.21 -21.45
CA LEU A 11 -5.35 7.28 -22.83
C LEU A 11 -6.84 6.93 -22.93
N ALA A 12 -7.28 5.88 -22.22
CA ALA A 12 -8.68 5.52 -22.13
C ALA A 12 -9.50 6.64 -21.47
N THR A 13 -8.98 7.29 -20.42
CA THR A 13 -9.63 8.43 -19.76
C THR A 13 -9.85 9.58 -20.72
N LEU A 14 -8.82 9.94 -21.51
CA LEU A 14 -8.97 11.00 -22.51
C LEU A 14 -10.00 10.60 -23.59
N GLY A 15 -9.92 9.37 -24.09
CA GLY A 15 -10.82 8.85 -25.12
C GLY A 15 -12.29 8.83 -24.67
N PHE A 16 -12.58 8.28 -23.50
CA PHE A 16 -13.93 8.25 -22.93
C PHE A 16 -14.41 9.65 -22.54
N GLY A 17 -13.54 10.51 -21.98
CA GLY A 17 -13.91 11.86 -21.58
C GLY A 17 -14.27 12.75 -22.77
N VAL A 18 -13.43 12.78 -23.81
CA VAL A 18 -13.70 13.51 -25.06
C VAL A 18 -14.92 12.91 -25.77
N GLY A 19 -15.01 11.58 -25.83
CA GLY A 19 -16.15 10.87 -26.38
C GLY A 19 -17.46 11.24 -25.69
N PHE A 20 -17.48 11.25 -24.35
CA PHE A 20 -18.65 11.64 -23.57
C PHE A 20 -19.06 13.09 -23.82
N ALA A 21 -18.11 14.02 -23.84
CA ALA A 21 -18.39 15.43 -24.09
C ALA A 21 -18.98 15.65 -25.49
N LEU A 22 -18.36 15.08 -26.53
CA LEU A 22 -18.84 15.16 -27.91
C LEU A 22 -20.21 14.51 -28.08
N TRP A 23 -20.39 13.30 -27.52
CA TRP A 23 -21.65 12.56 -27.60
C TRP A 23 -22.77 13.31 -26.91
N THR A 24 -22.52 13.86 -25.71
CA THR A 24 -23.49 14.69 -24.98
C THR A 24 -23.86 15.91 -25.81
N TRP A 25 -22.88 16.63 -26.37
CA TRP A 25 -23.18 17.79 -27.21
C TRP A 25 -24.03 17.44 -28.43
N LEU A 26 -23.68 16.39 -29.18
CA LEU A 26 -24.46 15.93 -30.35
C LEU A 26 -25.88 15.48 -29.97
N THR A 27 -26.02 14.86 -28.80
CA THR A 27 -27.29 14.41 -28.26
C THR A 27 -28.23 15.59 -28.00
N PHE A 28 -27.77 16.60 -27.27
CA PHE A 28 -28.59 17.77 -26.92
C PHE A 28 -28.73 18.78 -28.07
N ALA A 29 -27.84 18.75 -29.07
CA ALA A 29 -28.00 19.48 -30.32
C ALA A 29 -29.05 18.85 -31.26
N GLY A 30 -29.60 17.69 -30.92
CA GLY A 30 -30.59 16.96 -31.74
C GLY A 30 -30.00 16.25 -32.96
N ALA A 31 -28.67 16.27 -33.13
CA ALA A 31 -28.00 15.63 -34.27
C ALA A 31 -28.14 14.10 -34.28
N LEU A 32 -28.49 13.51 -33.13
CA LEU A 32 -28.66 12.07 -32.93
C LEU A 32 -30.13 11.63 -32.83
N ALA A 33 -31.10 12.50 -33.13
CA ALA A 33 -32.53 12.19 -33.01
C ALA A 33 -32.95 10.94 -33.82
N GLY A 34 -32.26 10.64 -34.93
CA GLY A 34 -32.51 9.42 -35.71
C GLY A 34 -32.17 8.12 -34.97
N LEU A 35 -31.23 8.15 -34.03
CA LEU A 35 -30.94 7.01 -33.15
C LEU A 35 -32.00 6.88 -32.05
N ASP A 36 -32.51 7.99 -31.55
CA ASP A 36 -33.54 7.99 -30.51
C ASP A 36 -34.92 7.61 -31.04
N ALA A 37 -35.14 7.79 -32.35
CA ALA A 37 -36.30 7.27 -33.06
C ALA A 37 -36.28 5.72 -33.21
N LEU A 38 -35.17 5.05 -32.88
CA LEU A 38 -35.13 3.60 -32.75
C LEU A 38 -35.87 3.19 -31.47
N GLU A 39 -37.19 3.14 -31.55
CA GLU A 39 -38.04 2.80 -30.42
C GLU A 39 -38.36 1.29 -30.40
N ALA A 40 -38.16 0.66 -29.23
CA ALA A 40 -38.75 -0.64 -28.96
C ALA A 40 -40.28 -0.51 -28.88
N ARG A 41 -41.03 -1.59 -29.09
CA ARG A 41 -42.49 -1.53 -28.90
C ARG A 41 -42.81 -1.08 -27.46
N PRO A 42 -43.79 -0.17 -27.24
CA PRO A 42 -44.18 0.25 -25.90
C PRO A 42 -44.47 -0.97 -25.02
N PRO A 43 -43.76 -1.16 -23.90
CA PRO A 43 -43.88 -2.35 -23.10
C PRO A 43 -45.14 -2.29 -22.24
N HIS A 44 -45.82 -3.43 -22.11
CA HIS A 44 -46.94 -3.58 -21.18
C HIS A 44 -46.50 -4.45 -20.01
N TRP A 45 -46.63 -3.93 -18.79
CA TRP A 45 -46.19 -4.59 -17.54
C TRP A 45 -46.74 -6.01 -17.36
N GLN A 46 -47.92 -6.31 -17.93
CA GLN A 46 -48.55 -7.62 -17.81
C GLN A 46 -47.87 -8.70 -18.66
N TYR A 47 -46.97 -8.35 -19.58
CA TYR A 47 -46.30 -9.33 -20.43
C TYR A 47 -45.12 -10.01 -19.70
N PRO A 48 -45.00 -11.35 -19.78
CA PRO A 48 -43.98 -12.10 -19.05
C PRO A 48 -42.54 -11.70 -19.39
N ASP A 49 -42.26 -11.40 -20.66
CA ASP A 49 -40.96 -10.94 -21.13
C ASP A 49 -40.56 -9.59 -20.51
N ILE A 50 -41.51 -8.68 -20.34
CA ILE A 50 -41.31 -7.40 -19.66
C ILE A 50 -41.07 -7.59 -18.15
N GLN A 51 -41.74 -8.54 -17.50
CA GLN A 51 -41.49 -8.86 -16.09
C GLN A 51 -40.11 -9.50 -15.87
N ILE A 52 -39.66 -10.34 -16.81
CA ILE A 52 -38.31 -10.90 -16.80
C ILE A 52 -37.26 -9.79 -16.99
N ALA A 53 -37.47 -8.89 -17.95
CA ALA A 53 -36.62 -7.71 -18.14
C ALA A 53 -36.59 -6.83 -16.87
N ALA A 54 -37.74 -6.59 -16.22
CA ALA A 54 -37.80 -5.91 -14.94
C ALA A 54 -37.02 -6.63 -13.82
N ALA A 55 -36.94 -7.96 -13.81
CA ALA A 55 -36.10 -8.69 -12.86
C ALA A 55 -34.59 -8.51 -13.16
N VAL A 56 -34.21 -8.49 -14.44
CA VAL A 56 -32.84 -8.18 -14.88
C VAL A 56 -32.45 -6.76 -14.45
N ALA A 57 -33.37 -5.80 -14.60
CA ALA A 57 -33.25 -4.42 -14.11
C ALA A 57 -32.77 -4.34 -12.66
N VAL A 58 -33.44 -5.10 -11.79
CA VAL A 58 -33.22 -5.09 -10.35
C VAL A 58 -31.90 -5.79 -10.01
N THR A 59 -31.57 -6.86 -10.73
CA THR A 59 -30.33 -7.61 -10.53
C THR A 59 -29.10 -6.76 -10.82
N PHE A 60 -29.14 -5.95 -11.87
CA PHE A 60 -28.07 -5.01 -12.25
C PHE A 60 -28.36 -3.57 -11.82
N HIS A 61 -29.19 -3.40 -10.80
CA HIS A 61 -29.48 -2.07 -10.27
C HIS A 61 -28.18 -1.40 -9.79
N PRO A 62 -27.98 -0.09 -10.01
CA PRO A 62 -26.78 0.62 -9.59
C PRO A 62 -26.35 0.35 -8.14
N TRP A 63 -27.31 0.31 -7.19
CA TRP A 63 -27.02 -0.02 -5.79
C TRP A 63 -26.38 -1.40 -5.61
N VAL A 64 -26.81 -2.41 -6.36
CA VAL A 64 -26.25 -3.77 -6.27
C VAL A 64 -24.79 -3.76 -6.76
N VAL A 65 -24.55 -3.13 -7.92
CA VAL A 65 -23.21 -3.05 -8.52
C VAL A 65 -22.24 -2.28 -7.62
N TYR A 66 -22.64 -1.09 -7.12
CA TYR A 66 -21.78 -0.29 -6.26
C TYR A 66 -21.57 -0.93 -4.88
N THR A 67 -22.53 -1.70 -4.36
CA THR A 67 -22.32 -2.49 -3.13
C THR A 67 -21.29 -3.61 -3.35
N ALA A 68 -21.34 -4.30 -4.50
CA ALA A 68 -20.32 -5.28 -4.86
C ALA A 68 -18.93 -4.64 -5.00
N LEU A 69 -18.84 -3.44 -5.59
CA LEU A 69 -17.59 -2.66 -5.64
C LEU A 69 -17.12 -2.23 -4.25
N ALA A 70 -18.00 -1.83 -3.34
CA ALA A 70 -17.62 -1.53 -1.96
C ALA A 70 -17.05 -2.77 -1.24
N GLY A 71 -17.65 -3.94 -1.43
CA GLY A 71 -17.10 -5.21 -0.96
C GLY A 71 -15.71 -5.51 -1.54
N MET A 72 -15.51 -5.23 -2.84
CA MET A 72 -14.20 -5.35 -3.51
C MET A 72 -13.16 -4.38 -2.93
N ALA A 73 -13.54 -3.14 -2.60
CA ALA A 73 -12.65 -2.17 -1.98
C ALA A 73 -12.18 -2.64 -0.59
N VAL A 74 -13.09 -3.19 0.22
CA VAL A 74 -12.77 -3.78 1.53
C VAL A 74 -11.83 -4.99 1.38
N TRP A 75 -12.09 -5.86 0.40
CA TRP A 75 -11.21 -6.98 0.08
C TRP A 75 -9.80 -6.51 -0.31
N ALA A 76 -9.69 -5.55 -1.23
CA ALA A 76 -8.42 -5.00 -1.68
C ALA A 76 -7.65 -4.35 -0.52
N PHE A 77 -8.35 -3.64 0.36
CA PHE A 77 -7.77 -2.99 1.53
C PHE A 77 -7.18 -4.02 2.50
N ARG A 78 -7.91 -5.10 2.79
CA ARG A 78 -7.43 -6.20 3.64
C ARG A 78 -6.20 -6.91 3.05
N ARG A 79 -6.10 -6.97 1.73
CA ARG A 79 -4.92 -7.49 1.01
C ARG A 79 -3.80 -6.46 0.81
N ARG A 80 -3.89 -5.29 1.42
CA ARG A 80 -2.90 -4.21 1.34
C ARG A 80 -2.68 -3.65 -0.08
N LEU A 81 -3.63 -3.85 -0.99
CA LEU A 81 -3.62 -3.33 -2.36
C LEU A 81 -4.15 -1.88 -2.39
N ARG A 82 -3.39 -0.95 -1.79
CA ARG A 82 -3.86 0.41 -1.48
C ARG A 82 -4.29 1.20 -2.72
N ASN A 83 -3.50 1.13 -3.79
CA ASN A 83 -3.82 1.79 -5.06
C ASN A 83 -5.11 1.22 -5.67
N LEU A 84 -5.31 -0.09 -5.57
CA LEU A 84 -6.54 -0.72 -6.06
C LEU A 84 -7.75 -0.32 -5.21
N THR A 85 -7.62 -0.28 -3.88
CA THR A 85 -8.68 0.24 -2.99
C THR A 85 -9.08 1.65 -3.38
N LEU A 86 -8.09 2.55 -3.56
CA LEU A 86 -8.34 3.92 -3.97
C LEU A 86 -9.05 4.00 -5.32
N ALA A 87 -8.62 3.22 -6.32
CA ALA A 87 -9.26 3.15 -7.62
C ALA A 87 -10.73 2.71 -7.52
N VAL A 88 -11.02 1.67 -6.73
CA VAL A 88 -12.39 1.17 -6.57
C VAL A 88 -13.26 2.24 -5.88
N VAL A 89 -12.78 2.86 -4.80
CA VAL A 89 -13.53 3.91 -4.09
C VAL A 89 -13.77 5.14 -4.98
N LEU A 90 -12.75 5.61 -5.69
CA LEU A 90 -12.88 6.71 -6.64
C LEU A 90 -13.86 6.37 -7.77
N SER A 91 -13.87 5.14 -8.26
CA SER A 91 -14.82 4.72 -9.30
C SER A 91 -16.28 4.77 -8.83
N ILE A 92 -16.55 4.48 -7.56
CA ILE A 92 -17.89 4.61 -6.97
C ILE A 92 -18.28 6.10 -6.90
N ALA A 93 -17.38 6.96 -6.41
CA ALA A 93 -17.64 8.40 -6.31
C ALA A 93 -17.90 9.05 -7.69
N LEU A 94 -17.05 8.73 -8.69
CA LEU A 94 -17.17 9.26 -10.04
C LEU A 94 -18.34 8.65 -10.82
N GLY A 95 -18.57 7.34 -10.69
CA GLY A 95 -19.65 6.64 -11.36
C GLY A 95 -21.00 7.03 -10.79
N TRP A 96 -21.24 6.79 -9.50
CA TRP A 96 -22.53 7.05 -8.86
C TRP A 96 -22.76 8.55 -8.62
N GLY A 97 -21.81 9.22 -7.93
CA GLY A 97 -21.93 10.63 -7.60
C GLY A 97 -21.87 11.53 -8.82
N GLY A 98 -20.96 11.24 -9.75
CA GLY A 98 -20.86 11.98 -11.01
C GLY A 98 -22.09 11.83 -11.91
N GLN A 99 -22.66 10.62 -12.01
CA GLN A 99 -23.91 10.41 -12.75
C GLN A 99 -25.09 11.12 -12.09
N ALA A 100 -25.18 11.07 -10.77
CA ALA A 100 -26.22 11.78 -10.02
C ALA A 100 -26.12 13.30 -10.25
N LEU A 101 -24.92 13.87 -10.30
CA LEU A 101 -24.74 15.28 -10.64
C LEU A 101 -25.14 15.58 -12.10
N LEU A 102 -24.68 14.77 -13.06
CA LEU A 102 -24.94 15.00 -14.48
C LEU A 102 -26.44 14.99 -14.83
N ARG A 103 -27.21 14.07 -14.23
CA ARG A 103 -28.66 14.01 -14.51
C ARG A 103 -29.39 15.25 -14.02
N GLU A 104 -28.99 15.81 -12.88
CA GLU A 104 -29.54 17.06 -12.33
C GLU A 104 -29.02 18.31 -13.05
N LEU A 105 -27.99 18.21 -13.89
CA LEU A 105 -27.55 19.33 -14.71
C LEU A 105 -28.24 19.31 -16.07
N LEU A 106 -28.39 18.12 -16.66
CA LEU A 106 -28.80 17.96 -18.06
C LEU A 106 -30.31 17.79 -18.26
N HIS A 107 -31.07 17.40 -17.22
CA HIS A 107 -32.54 17.40 -17.21
C HIS A 107 -33.21 16.77 -18.44
N ARG A 108 -32.70 15.63 -18.92
CA ARG A 108 -33.32 14.94 -20.05
C ARG A 108 -34.47 14.07 -19.60
N ASP A 109 -35.65 14.29 -20.17
CA ASP A 109 -36.82 13.46 -19.93
C ASP A 109 -36.62 12.02 -20.46
N ARG A 110 -37.39 11.10 -19.90
CA ARG A 110 -37.42 9.70 -20.33
C ARG A 110 -38.23 9.53 -21.61
N PRO A 111 -38.02 8.43 -22.35
CA PRO A 111 -38.87 8.07 -23.47
C PRO A 111 -40.37 8.07 -23.09
N PRO A 112 -41.25 8.60 -23.96
CA PRO A 112 -42.69 8.49 -23.75
C PRO A 112 -43.10 7.01 -23.71
N GLY A 113 -44.03 6.63 -22.83
CA GLY A 113 -44.45 5.23 -22.67
C GLY A 113 -43.51 4.36 -21.82
N SER A 114 -42.53 4.95 -21.13
CA SER A 114 -41.79 4.25 -20.07
C SER A 114 -42.74 3.79 -18.94
N ILE A 115 -42.43 2.66 -18.30
CA ILE A 115 -43.28 2.04 -17.26
C ILE A 115 -43.07 2.78 -15.92
N PRO A 116 -44.04 3.58 -15.43
CA PRO A 116 -43.86 4.36 -14.21
C PRO A 116 -43.77 3.50 -12.94
N GLU A 117 -44.39 2.32 -12.95
CA GLU A 117 -44.41 1.37 -11.82
C GLU A 117 -43.06 0.71 -11.57
N LEU A 118 -42.12 0.81 -12.52
CA LEU A 118 -40.82 0.19 -12.40
C LEU A 118 -39.95 0.99 -11.40
N ILE A 119 -39.53 0.34 -10.31
CA ILE A 119 -38.66 0.95 -9.27
C ILE A 119 -37.36 1.51 -9.88
N THR A 120 -36.91 0.94 -10.99
CA THR A 120 -35.69 1.34 -11.71
C THR A 120 -35.90 2.53 -12.67
N ASN A 121 -37.14 3.04 -12.79
CA ASN A 121 -37.55 4.12 -13.69
C ASN A 121 -37.83 5.43 -12.92
N GLN A 122 -36.78 6.03 -12.35
CA GLN A 122 -36.87 7.23 -11.50
C GLN A 122 -35.96 8.36 -12.02
N GLY A 123 -36.42 9.61 -11.96
CA GLY A 123 -35.65 10.80 -12.37
C GLY A 123 -35.35 10.88 -13.88
N TYR A 124 -34.34 11.69 -14.24
CA TYR A 124 -33.94 11.93 -15.63
C TYR A 124 -33.26 10.74 -16.32
N SER A 125 -33.30 10.72 -17.65
CA SER A 125 -32.85 9.61 -18.48
C SER A 125 -31.35 9.62 -18.78
N TYR A 126 -30.72 10.80 -18.87
CA TYR A 126 -29.35 10.95 -19.35
C TYR A 126 -28.33 11.36 -18.27
N PRO A 127 -27.14 10.75 -18.24
CA PRO A 127 -26.80 9.47 -18.88
C PRO A 127 -27.42 8.29 -18.09
N SER A 128 -27.60 7.14 -18.75
CA SER A 128 -28.25 5.98 -18.11
C SER A 128 -27.45 5.46 -16.91
N GLY A 129 -28.03 5.53 -15.70
CA GLY A 129 -27.37 5.11 -14.46
C GLY A 129 -27.03 3.62 -14.39
N HIS A 130 -27.85 2.75 -14.99
CA HIS A 130 -27.57 1.31 -15.09
C HIS A 130 -26.32 1.06 -15.94
N MET A 131 -26.24 1.73 -17.10
CA MET A 131 -25.09 1.63 -17.98
C MET A 131 -23.82 2.15 -17.33
N VAL A 132 -23.87 3.30 -16.65
CA VAL A 132 -22.73 3.82 -15.88
C VAL A 132 -22.25 2.78 -14.86
N ALA A 133 -23.17 2.20 -14.08
CA ALA A 133 -22.83 1.26 -13.04
C ALA A 133 -22.18 -0.02 -13.61
N VAL A 134 -22.80 -0.68 -14.59
CA VAL A 134 -22.28 -1.96 -15.12
C VAL A 134 -21.00 -1.81 -15.92
N VAL A 135 -20.84 -0.70 -16.66
CA VAL A 135 -19.58 -0.42 -17.38
C VAL A 135 -18.45 -0.11 -16.40
N THR A 136 -18.72 0.71 -15.37
CA THR A 136 -17.74 0.98 -14.30
C THR A 136 -17.35 -0.32 -13.60
N GLY A 137 -18.33 -1.13 -13.20
CA GLY A 137 -18.13 -2.41 -12.53
C GLY A 137 -17.31 -3.41 -13.36
N ALA A 138 -17.64 -3.56 -14.65
CA ALA A 138 -16.93 -4.46 -15.55
C ALA A 138 -15.45 -4.05 -15.73
N LEU A 139 -15.18 -2.76 -15.96
CA LEU A 139 -13.81 -2.27 -16.13
C LEU A 139 -12.99 -2.38 -14.83
N ILE A 140 -13.61 -2.13 -13.68
CA ILE A 140 -12.95 -2.31 -12.38
C ILE A 140 -12.71 -3.80 -12.09
N ALA A 141 -13.62 -4.70 -12.44
CA ALA A 141 -13.37 -6.15 -12.31
C ALA A 141 -12.20 -6.61 -13.19
N ILE A 142 -12.08 -6.08 -14.41
CA ILE A 142 -10.91 -6.31 -15.27
C ILE A 142 -9.64 -5.73 -14.63
N ALA A 143 -9.69 -4.50 -14.10
CA ALA A 143 -8.56 -3.88 -13.40
C ALA A 143 -8.11 -4.73 -12.19
N VAL A 144 -9.04 -5.23 -11.38
CA VAL A 144 -8.77 -6.09 -10.23
C VAL A 144 -8.11 -7.39 -10.67
N THR A 145 -8.70 -8.09 -11.64
CA THR A 145 -8.19 -9.40 -12.08
C THR A 145 -6.84 -9.32 -12.77
N THR A 146 -6.58 -8.23 -13.51
CA THR A 146 -5.27 -7.95 -14.12
C THR A 146 -4.23 -7.55 -13.08
N THR A 147 -4.57 -6.63 -12.17
CA THR A 147 -3.66 -6.17 -11.10
C THR A 147 -3.30 -7.30 -10.14
N THR A 148 -4.25 -8.19 -9.84
CA THR A 148 -4.01 -9.37 -8.98
C THR A 148 -3.49 -10.58 -9.74
N ARG A 149 -3.09 -10.38 -11.01
CA ARG A 149 -2.42 -11.38 -11.86
C ARG A 149 -3.13 -12.73 -11.86
N GLN A 150 -4.47 -12.70 -11.98
CA GLN A 150 -5.27 -13.91 -12.14
C GLN A 150 -4.86 -14.66 -13.41
N PRO A 151 -5.07 -16.00 -13.48
CA PRO A 151 -4.78 -16.75 -14.69
C PRO A 151 -5.47 -16.14 -15.92
N ARG A 152 -4.82 -16.18 -17.09
CA ARG A 152 -5.36 -15.63 -18.35
C ARG A 152 -6.80 -16.05 -18.65
N ARG A 153 -7.14 -17.31 -18.37
CA ARG A 153 -8.50 -17.83 -18.56
C ARG A 153 -9.52 -17.08 -17.69
N VAL A 154 -9.14 -16.70 -16.47
CA VAL A 154 -9.98 -15.94 -15.55
C VAL A 154 -10.12 -14.49 -16.04
N ILE A 155 -9.03 -13.85 -16.48
CA ILE A 155 -9.08 -12.49 -17.03
C ILE A 155 -9.96 -12.44 -18.27
N GLU A 156 -9.79 -13.37 -19.21
CA GLU A 156 -10.63 -13.50 -20.41
C GLU A 156 -12.10 -13.77 -20.04
N LEU A 157 -12.36 -14.67 -19.09
CA LEU A 157 -13.71 -14.93 -18.60
C LEU A 157 -14.38 -13.64 -18.10
N TRP A 158 -13.70 -12.86 -17.26
CA TRP A 158 -14.25 -11.60 -16.74
C TRP A 158 -14.41 -10.52 -17.81
N ARG A 159 -13.53 -10.47 -18.81
CA ARG A 159 -13.69 -9.59 -19.99
C ARG A 159 -14.97 -9.94 -20.75
N TRP A 160 -15.16 -11.20 -21.11
CA TRP A 160 -16.34 -11.66 -21.85
C TRP A 160 -17.63 -11.54 -21.04
N LEU A 161 -17.58 -11.87 -19.74
CA LEU A 161 -18.71 -11.70 -18.84
C LEU A 161 -19.10 -10.22 -18.71
N GLY A 162 -18.12 -9.33 -18.56
CA GLY A 162 -18.36 -7.88 -18.51
C GLY A 162 -19.02 -7.36 -19.78
N ILE A 163 -18.53 -7.76 -20.96
CA ILE A 163 -19.13 -7.40 -22.25
C ILE A 163 -20.57 -7.92 -22.34
N ALA A 164 -20.80 -9.18 -21.98
CA ALA A 164 -22.13 -9.79 -22.02
C ALA A 164 -23.12 -9.04 -21.11
N VAL A 165 -22.72 -8.72 -19.88
CA VAL A 165 -23.55 -7.96 -18.93
C VAL A 165 -23.89 -6.57 -19.47
N ILE A 166 -22.91 -5.84 -20.03
CA ILE A 166 -23.14 -4.52 -20.62
C ILE A 166 -24.17 -4.59 -21.75
N VAL A 167 -24.05 -5.57 -22.65
CA VAL A 167 -24.99 -5.75 -23.78
C VAL A 167 -26.38 -6.14 -23.28
N ILE A 168 -26.47 -7.10 -22.35
CA ILE A 168 -27.75 -7.54 -21.77
C ILE A 168 -28.47 -6.36 -21.11
N VAL A 169 -27.76 -5.58 -20.29
CA VAL A 169 -28.35 -4.43 -19.59
C VAL A 169 -28.74 -3.32 -20.57
N ALA A 170 -27.95 -3.04 -21.59
CA ALA A 170 -28.31 -2.07 -22.63
C ALA A 170 -29.61 -2.46 -23.34
N LEU A 171 -29.71 -3.72 -23.79
CA LEU A 171 -30.91 -4.24 -24.45
C LEU A 171 -32.12 -4.22 -23.51
N ASP A 172 -31.94 -4.65 -22.26
CA ASP A 172 -32.96 -4.63 -21.23
C ASP A 172 -33.49 -3.22 -20.95
N ARG A 173 -32.62 -2.21 -20.82
CA ARG A 173 -33.03 -0.80 -20.65
C ARG A 173 -33.80 -0.26 -21.85
N TRP A 174 -33.43 -0.69 -23.07
CA TRP A 174 -34.10 -0.28 -24.30
C TRP A 174 -35.46 -0.96 -24.48
N VAL A 175 -35.55 -2.27 -24.23
CA VAL A 175 -36.80 -3.06 -24.30
C VAL A 175 -37.83 -2.57 -23.28
N LEU A 176 -37.40 -2.21 -22.06
CA LEU A 176 -38.26 -1.60 -21.05
C LEU A 176 -38.63 -0.14 -21.36
N HIS A 177 -38.16 0.42 -22.47
CA HIS A 177 -38.42 1.80 -22.87
C HIS A 177 -37.99 2.81 -21.79
N ALA A 178 -37.00 2.43 -20.98
CA ALA A 178 -36.55 3.23 -19.84
C ALA A 178 -35.59 4.35 -20.27
N HIS A 179 -34.90 4.16 -21.39
CA HIS A 179 -33.84 5.03 -21.89
C HIS A 179 -33.80 5.05 -23.42
N TYR A 180 -33.42 6.19 -23.98
CA TYR A 180 -33.07 6.31 -25.39
C TYR A 180 -31.72 5.64 -25.68
N VAL A 181 -31.47 5.29 -26.95
CA VAL A 181 -30.17 4.73 -27.37
C VAL A 181 -29.02 5.69 -27.03
N THR A 182 -29.21 7.01 -27.19
CA THR A 182 -28.18 7.98 -26.82
C THR A 182 -27.85 7.96 -25.33
N ASP A 183 -28.83 7.69 -24.46
CA ASP A 183 -28.62 7.65 -23.00
C ASP A 183 -27.78 6.45 -22.59
N LEU A 184 -27.95 5.33 -23.30
CA LEU A 184 -27.20 4.10 -23.07
C LEU A 184 -25.73 4.28 -23.48
N VAL A 185 -25.49 4.89 -24.64
CA VAL A 185 -24.14 5.23 -25.10
C VAL A 185 -23.50 6.29 -24.19
N GLY A 186 -24.25 7.30 -23.77
CA GLY A 186 -23.79 8.31 -22.80
C GLY A 186 -23.39 7.67 -21.47
N GLY A 187 -24.19 6.71 -20.97
CA GLY A 187 -23.87 5.95 -19.76
C GLY A 187 -22.63 5.07 -19.92
N LEU A 188 -22.44 4.46 -21.08
CA LEU A 188 -21.23 3.68 -21.39
C LEU A 188 -19.99 4.57 -21.39
N LEU A 189 -20.05 5.73 -22.05
CA LEU A 189 -18.93 6.65 -22.14
C LEU A 189 -18.56 7.23 -20.76
N TRP A 190 -19.56 7.63 -19.96
CA TRP A 190 -19.31 8.13 -18.60
C TRP A 190 -18.78 7.04 -17.66
N GLY A 191 -19.35 5.82 -17.71
CA GLY A 191 -18.84 4.70 -16.92
C GLY A 191 -17.40 4.32 -17.28
N GLY A 192 -17.07 4.35 -18.58
CA GLY A 192 -15.71 4.17 -19.08
C GLY A 192 -14.75 5.25 -18.58
N PHE A 193 -15.18 6.51 -18.62
CA PHE A 193 -14.43 7.65 -18.10
C PHE A 193 -14.19 7.53 -16.59
N ALA A 194 -15.23 7.26 -15.80
CA ALA A 194 -15.15 7.13 -14.35
C ALA A 194 -14.16 6.02 -13.92
N ALA A 195 -14.28 4.83 -14.51
CA ALA A 195 -13.38 3.72 -14.20
C ALA A 195 -11.93 3.98 -14.61
N SER A 196 -11.72 4.46 -15.84
CA SER A 196 -10.36 4.73 -16.34
C SER A 196 -9.67 5.87 -15.58
N LEU A 197 -10.40 6.94 -15.27
CA LEU A 197 -9.89 8.06 -14.48
C LEU A 197 -9.52 7.60 -13.07
N ALA A 198 -10.38 6.80 -12.43
CA ALA A 198 -10.11 6.27 -11.09
C ALA A 198 -8.83 5.42 -11.04
N VAL A 199 -8.65 4.52 -12.02
CA VAL A 199 -7.43 3.71 -12.17
C VAL A 199 -6.21 4.59 -12.43
N ALA A 200 -6.32 5.59 -13.30
CA ALA A 200 -5.21 6.48 -13.65
C ALA A 200 -4.76 7.34 -12.46
N VAL A 201 -5.72 7.96 -11.76
CA VAL A 201 -5.46 8.80 -10.57
C VAL A 201 -4.87 7.97 -9.43
N ALA A 202 -5.40 6.76 -9.22
CA ALA A 202 -4.88 5.86 -8.21
C ALA A 202 -3.56 5.18 -8.60
N ARG A 203 -3.03 5.46 -9.80
CA ARG A 203 -1.77 4.90 -10.34
C ARG A 203 -1.74 3.37 -10.24
N VAL A 204 -2.86 2.73 -10.56
CA VAL A 204 -2.93 1.26 -10.63
C VAL A 204 -2.13 0.80 -11.84
N HIS A 205 -1.01 0.11 -11.58
CA HIS A 205 -0.12 -0.40 -12.60
C HIS A 205 -0.71 -1.65 -13.25
N MET A 206 -1.54 -1.47 -14.28
CA MET A 206 -1.92 -2.55 -15.18
C MET A 206 -0.78 -2.81 -16.16
N GLN A 207 0.19 -3.66 -15.80
CA GLN A 207 1.21 -4.07 -16.75
C GLN A 207 0.60 -4.93 -17.87
N PRO A 208 0.98 -4.70 -19.14
CA PRO A 208 0.44 -5.45 -20.26
C PRO A 208 0.82 -6.94 -20.17
N GLU A 209 -0.17 -7.77 -20.47
CA GLU A 209 -0.17 -9.23 -20.33
C GLU A 209 0.75 -9.98 -21.31
N ARG A 210 1.84 -9.39 -21.82
CA ARG A 210 2.73 -9.99 -22.83
C ARG A 210 3.69 -11.01 -22.19
N PRO A 211 3.42 -12.33 -22.26
CA PRO A 211 4.26 -13.37 -21.67
C PRO A 211 5.24 -13.94 -22.71
N THR A 212 5.12 -13.55 -23.98
CA THR A 212 5.97 -14.04 -25.07
C THR A 212 7.37 -13.47 -24.97
N ARG A 213 7.56 -12.36 -24.26
CA ARG A 213 8.90 -11.78 -24.02
C ARG A 213 9.58 -12.35 -22.77
N ALA A 214 8.83 -12.63 -21.70
CA ALA A 214 9.41 -13.16 -20.45
C ALA A 214 10.12 -14.51 -20.64
N ALA A 215 9.54 -15.44 -21.41
CA ALA A 215 10.19 -16.73 -21.71
C ALA A 215 11.45 -16.56 -22.59
N ALA A 216 11.45 -15.60 -23.52
CA ALA A 216 12.60 -15.29 -24.36
C ALA A 216 13.70 -14.52 -23.61
N VAL A 217 13.35 -13.71 -22.60
CA VAL A 217 14.31 -12.98 -21.76
C VAL A 217 14.87 -13.88 -20.66
N ALA A 218 14.09 -14.82 -20.10
CA ALA A 218 14.59 -15.83 -19.17
C ALA A 218 15.69 -16.71 -19.81
N ALA A 219 15.55 -17.03 -21.10
CA ALA A 219 16.60 -17.71 -21.88
C ALA A 219 17.89 -16.88 -22.09
N LYS A 220 17.87 -15.59 -21.72
CA LYS A 220 18.99 -14.64 -21.84
C LYS A 220 19.37 -14.01 -20.49
N ALA A 221 18.81 -14.48 -19.37
CA ALA A 221 19.10 -13.96 -18.05
C ALA A 221 20.55 -14.29 -17.67
N THR A 222 21.35 -13.27 -17.38
CA THR A 222 22.75 -13.42 -16.97
C THR A 222 22.96 -13.17 -15.48
N LYS A 223 21.96 -12.59 -14.80
CA LYS A 223 22.01 -12.25 -13.38
C LYS A 223 21.17 -13.20 -12.54
N ARG A 224 21.45 -13.30 -11.25
CA ARG A 224 20.72 -14.10 -10.27
C ARG A 224 20.17 -13.21 -9.16
N CYS A 225 18.90 -13.41 -8.81
CA CYS A 225 18.26 -12.74 -7.68
C CYS A 225 17.89 -13.81 -6.65
N ALA A 226 18.39 -13.72 -5.42
CA ALA A 226 17.86 -14.54 -4.33
C ALA A 226 16.65 -13.85 -3.71
N ILE A 227 15.65 -14.63 -3.32
CA ILE A 227 14.43 -14.16 -2.66
C ILE A 227 14.40 -14.83 -1.29
N VAL A 228 14.85 -14.11 -0.26
CA VAL A 228 14.76 -14.54 1.14
C VAL A 228 13.37 -14.14 1.64
N VAL A 229 12.51 -15.12 1.90
CA VAL A 229 11.09 -14.85 2.10
C VAL A 229 10.53 -15.57 3.30
N ASN A 230 9.84 -14.81 4.15
CA ASN A 230 9.04 -15.36 5.25
C ASN A 230 7.64 -15.71 4.73
N PRO A 231 7.33 -16.99 4.48
CA PRO A 231 6.06 -17.39 3.85
C PRO A 231 4.84 -17.01 4.70
N THR A 232 4.98 -16.90 6.03
CA THR A 232 3.88 -16.52 6.94
C THR A 232 3.42 -15.06 6.75
N LYS A 233 4.26 -14.22 6.15
CA LYS A 233 3.96 -12.81 5.87
C LYS A 233 3.42 -12.59 4.45
N ILE A 234 3.34 -13.65 3.64
CA ILE A 234 2.85 -13.61 2.26
C ILE A 234 1.47 -14.30 2.17
N PRO A 235 0.36 -13.55 2.12
CA PRO A 235 -0.98 -14.13 2.14
C PRO A 235 -1.32 -14.99 0.92
N ASP A 236 -0.73 -14.67 -0.24
CA ASP A 236 -0.98 -15.34 -1.52
C ASP A 236 0.35 -15.68 -2.19
N TRP A 237 0.97 -16.76 -1.71
CA TRP A 237 2.28 -17.22 -2.16
C TRP A 237 2.36 -17.42 -3.68
N ALA A 238 1.32 -18.02 -4.29
CA ALA A 238 1.30 -18.29 -5.72
C ALA A 238 1.21 -17.01 -6.55
N ALA A 239 0.48 -15.99 -6.10
CA ALA A 239 0.47 -14.68 -6.75
C ALA A 239 1.82 -13.96 -6.60
N PHE A 240 2.36 -13.91 -5.39
CA PHE A 240 3.65 -13.27 -5.10
C PHE A 240 4.78 -13.89 -5.91
N ARG A 241 4.92 -15.22 -5.89
CA ARG A 241 5.95 -15.95 -6.63
C ARG A 241 5.90 -15.66 -8.13
N ARG A 242 4.71 -15.73 -8.74
CA ARG A 242 4.52 -15.41 -10.16
C ARG A 242 4.86 -13.94 -10.47
N HIS A 243 4.60 -13.04 -9.53
CA HIS A 243 4.94 -11.63 -9.67
C HIS A 243 6.46 -11.44 -9.72
N VAL A 244 7.17 -11.96 -8.72
CA VAL A 244 8.62 -11.84 -8.62
C VAL A 244 9.32 -12.57 -9.78
N GLU A 245 8.88 -13.77 -10.16
CA GLU A 245 9.43 -14.49 -11.33
C GLU A 245 9.30 -13.68 -12.61
N TYR A 246 8.15 -13.01 -12.81
CA TYR A 246 7.94 -12.16 -13.96
C TYR A 246 8.87 -10.92 -13.96
N GLU A 247 9.00 -10.22 -12.83
CA GLU A 247 9.86 -9.03 -12.74
C GLU A 247 11.34 -9.41 -12.88
N CYS A 248 11.78 -10.51 -12.26
CA CYS A 248 13.10 -11.07 -12.49
C CYS A 248 13.34 -11.32 -13.99
N ALA A 249 12.41 -12.01 -14.65
CA ALA A 249 12.53 -12.29 -16.08
C ALA A 249 12.54 -11.02 -16.94
N GLN A 250 11.76 -9.98 -16.62
CA GLN A 250 11.82 -8.71 -17.38
C GLN A 250 13.15 -7.98 -17.21
N ASN A 251 13.80 -8.12 -16.06
CA ASN A 251 15.04 -7.44 -15.72
C ASN A 251 16.30 -8.31 -15.91
N GLY A 252 16.17 -9.50 -16.52
CA GLY A 252 17.29 -10.37 -16.84
C GLY A 252 17.87 -11.16 -15.66
N TYR A 253 17.08 -11.34 -14.59
CA TYR A 253 17.42 -12.13 -13.41
C TYR A 253 16.79 -13.52 -13.45
N THR A 254 17.52 -14.50 -12.94
CA THR A 254 17.01 -15.82 -12.59
C THR A 254 16.69 -15.85 -11.09
N PRO A 255 15.43 -16.09 -10.69
CA PRO A 255 15.04 -16.09 -9.27
C PRO A 255 15.48 -17.38 -8.55
N MET A 256 15.92 -17.24 -7.31
CA MET A 256 16.23 -18.33 -6.37
C MET A 256 15.44 -18.10 -5.08
N PHE A 257 14.36 -18.86 -4.89
CA PHE A 257 13.50 -18.73 -3.70
C PHE A 257 14.09 -19.50 -2.51
N LEU A 258 14.20 -18.81 -1.38
CA LEU A 258 14.78 -19.29 -0.14
C LEU A 258 13.83 -18.93 1.01
N GLU A 259 13.00 -19.91 1.39
CA GLU A 259 11.96 -19.72 2.41
C GLU A 259 12.57 -19.79 3.82
N THR A 260 12.20 -18.84 4.68
CA THR A 260 12.63 -18.81 6.08
C THR A 260 11.80 -19.74 6.95
N SER A 261 12.34 -20.10 8.12
CA SER A 261 11.62 -20.86 9.14
C SER A 261 11.48 -20.02 10.43
N ALA A 262 10.84 -20.58 11.45
CA ALA A 262 10.79 -19.94 12.77
C ALA A 262 12.17 -19.95 13.46
N ASP A 263 12.97 -21.00 13.23
CA ASP A 263 14.29 -21.18 13.85
C ASP A 263 15.39 -20.41 13.10
N ASP A 264 15.16 -20.10 11.83
CA ASP A 264 16.07 -19.29 11.02
C ASP A 264 15.27 -18.22 10.25
N PRO A 265 15.24 -16.96 10.75
CA PRO A 265 14.46 -15.88 10.15
C PRO A 265 15.08 -15.31 8.86
N GLY A 266 16.19 -15.85 8.36
CA GLY A 266 16.81 -15.43 7.11
C GLY A 266 18.33 -15.58 7.02
N ARG A 267 19.00 -16.03 8.09
CA ARG A 267 20.46 -16.08 8.20
C ARG A 267 21.07 -17.09 7.24
N GLY A 268 20.68 -18.36 7.34
CA GLY A 268 21.18 -19.43 6.48
C GLY A 268 20.81 -19.22 5.01
N MET A 269 19.60 -18.69 4.77
CA MET A 269 19.13 -18.33 3.43
C MET A 269 19.99 -17.23 2.81
N THR A 270 20.31 -16.17 3.57
CA THR A 270 21.15 -15.08 3.06
C THR A 270 22.58 -15.55 2.80
N ARG A 271 23.17 -16.37 3.69
CA ARG A 271 24.48 -16.99 3.44
C ARG A 271 24.50 -17.82 2.18
N THR A 272 23.48 -18.66 1.99
CA THR A 272 23.33 -19.47 0.77
C THR A 272 23.28 -18.59 -0.48
N ALA A 273 22.61 -17.44 -0.42
CA ALA A 273 22.55 -16.48 -1.51
C ALA A 273 23.93 -15.84 -1.81
N VAL A 274 24.64 -15.40 -0.77
CA VAL A 274 25.99 -14.79 -0.90
C VAL A 274 26.99 -15.81 -1.45
N GLU A 275 27.01 -17.04 -0.94
CA GLU A 275 27.84 -18.13 -1.44
C GLU A 275 27.53 -18.46 -2.91
N ALA A 276 26.27 -18.35 -3.29
CA ALA A 276 25.82 -18.51 -4.67
C ALA A 276 26.20 -17.34 -5.59
N LYS A 277 26.83 -16.27 -5.07
CA LYS A 277 27.26 -15.07 -5.79
C LYS A 277 26.13 -14.45 -6.60
N VAL A 278 24.98 -14.26 -5.95
CA VAL A 278 23.85 -13.58 -6.58
C VAL A 278 24.14 -12.10 -6.79
N ASP A 279 23.47 -11.49 -7.76
CA ASP A 279 23.61 -10.08 -8.10
C ASP A 279 22.66 -9.18 -7.31
N LEU A 280 21.68 -9.76 -6.63
CA LEU A 280 20.64 -9.08 -5.85
C LEU A 280 20.04 -10.04 -4.82
N VAL A 281 19.81 -9.56 -3.60
CA VAL A 281 19.00 -10.26 -2.60
C VAL A 281 17.73 -9.44 -2.36
N LEU A 282 16.58 -10.09 -2.48
CA LEU A 282 15.27 -9.52 -2.16
C LEU A 282 14.82 -10.09 -0.81
N ALA A 283 14.65 -9.23 0.20
CA ALA A 283 14.10 -9.61 1.50
C ALA A 283 12.59 -9.35 1.54
N ALA A 284 11.79 -10.42 1.56
CA ALA A 284 10.34 -10.38 1.67
C ALA A 284 9.90 -10.91 3.04
N GLY A 285 9.87 -10.03 4.03
CA GLY A 285 9.51 -10.39 5.40
C GLY A 285 9.02 -9.20 6.22
N GLY A 286 8.98 -9.41 7.54
CA GLY A 286 8.81 -8.34 8.51
C GLY A 286 10.17 -7.73 8.90
N ASP A 287 10.14 -6.80 9.86
CA ASP A 287 11.33 -6.08 10.32
C ASP A 287 12.43 -7.03 10.83
N GLY A 288 12.09 -8.07 11.60
CA GLY A 288 13.06 -9.08 12.04
C GLY A 288 13.73 -9.89 10.91
N THR A 289 13.00 -10.24 9.83
CA THR A 289 13.60 -10.88 8.64
C THR A 289 14.55 -9.90 7.94
N VAL A 290 14.12 -8.65 7.78
CA VAL A 290 14.93 -7.60 7.15
C VAL A 290 16.22 -7.37 7.95
N ARG A 291 16.15 -7.24 9.27
CA ARG A 291 17.29 -7.08 10.18
C ARG A 291 18.35 -8.17 9.95
N VAL A 292 17.93 -9.43 9.92
CA VAL A 292 18.85 -10.57 9.72
C VAL A 292 19.48 -10.54 8.33
N VAL A 293 18.70 -10.22 7.29
CA VAL A 293 19.23 -10.11 5.92
C VAL A 293 20.22 -8.94 5.82
N CYS A 294 19.92 -7.78 6.42
CA CYS A 294 20.82 -6.63 6.46
C CYS A 294 22.16 -6.99 7.13
N SER A 295 22.10 -7.65 8.29
CA SER A 295 23.29 -8.11 9.02
C SER A 295 24.17 -9.04 8.17
N GLU A 296 23.57 -10.03 7.50
CA GLU A 296 24.32 -10.99 6.69
C GLU A 296 24.82 -10.43 5.35
N LEU A 297 24.22 -9.34 4.85
CA LEU A 297 24.68 -8.65 3.64
C LEU A 297 25.70 -7.54 3.90
N SER A 298 25.86 -7.11 5.14
CA SER A 298 26.85 -6.11 5.56
C SER A 298 28.24 -6.45 5.01
N GLY A 299 28.86 -5.51 4.30
CA GLY A 299 30.21 -5.66 3.74
C GLY A 299 30.33 -6.60 2.53
N THR A 300 29.26 -7.30 2.13
CA THR A 300 29.28 -8.22 0.97
C THR A 300 29.27 -7.49 -0.38
N GLY A 301 28.73 -6.27 -0.40
CA GLY A 301 28.51 -5.48 -1.61
C GLY A 301 27.35 -5.97 -2.48
N VAL A 302 26.64 -7.03 -2.09
CA VAL A 302 25.45 -7.50 -2.81
C VAL A 302 24.28 -6.57 -2.45
N PRO A 303 23.59 -5.96 -3.43
CA PRO A 303 22.51 -5.04 -3.16
C PRO A 303 21.30 -5.77 -2.56
N LEU A 304 20.63 -5.07 -1.64
CA LEU A 304 19.39 -5.50 -0.98
C LEU A 304 18.17 -4.80 -1.60
N GLY A 305 17.21 -5.57 -2.07
CA GLY A 305 15.86 -5.13 -2.39
C GLY A 305 14.90 -5.40 -1.23
N LEU A 306 14.25 -4.35 -0.70
CA LEU A 306 13.30 -4.50 0.40
C LEU A 306 11.88 -4.69 -0.14
N MET A 307 11.26 -5.83 0.16
CA MET A 307 9.87 -6.13 -0.13
C MET A 307 9.02 -6.00 1.13
N PRO A 308 8.22 -4.92 1.29
CA PRO A 308 7.49 -4.65 2.51
C PRO A 308 6.30 -5.61 2.72
N SER A 309 6.49 -6.67 3.50
CA SER A 309 5.42 -7.61 3.87
C SER A 309 5.08 -7.61 5.38
N GLY A 310 5.86 -6.88 6.19
CA GLY A 310 5.67 -6.72 7.63
C GLY A 310 4.58 -5.72 8.02
N THR A 311 4.32 -5.58 9.31
CA THR A 311 3.40 -4.54 9.83
C THR A 311 4.13 -3.19 9.93
N GLY A 312 5.36 -3.18 10.44
CA GLY A 312 6.18 -1.97 10.56
C GLY A 312 6.78 -1.54 9.24
N ASN A 313 7.67 -2.38 8.69
CA ASN A 313 8.50 -2.06 7.52
C ASN A 313 9.32 -0.78 7.75
N LEU A 314 9.93 -0.68 8.93
CA LEU A 314 10.60 0.54 9.43
C LEU A 314 11.70 1.01 8.47
N LEU A 315 12.60 0.10 8.07
CA LEU A 315 13.67 0.43 7.15
C LEU A 315 13.12 0.90 5.79
N ALA A 316 12.15 0.17 5.22
CA ALA A 316 11.54 0.52 3.95
C ALA A 316 10.91 1.92 3.96
N ARG A 317 10.24 2.31 5.06
CA ARG A 317 9.64 3.64 5.20
C ARG A 317 10.68 4.75 5.22
N ASN A 318 11.73 4.57 6.02
CA ASN A 318 12.79 5.56 6.15
C ASN A 318 13.57 5.75 4.84
N LEU A 319 13.71 4.69 4.03
CA LEU A 319 14.33 4.76 2.71
C LEU A 319 13.36 5.17 1.59
N GLY A 320 12.12 5.56 1.92
CA GLY A 320 11.13 6.00 0.93
C GLY A 320 10.59 4.90 0.02
N ILE A 321 10.79 3.62 0.38
CA ILE A 321 10.34 2.48 -0.42
C ILE A 321 8.81 2.33 -0.30
N PRO A 322 8.09 2.29 -1.43
CA PRO A 322 6.65 2.12 -1.43
C PRO A 322 6.21 0.82 -0.75
N LEU A 323 5.14 0.89 0.05
CA LEU A 323 4.58 -0.30 0.74
C LEU A 323 3.65 -1.15 -0.15
N ASP A 324 3.39 -0.71 -1.38
CA ASP A 324 2.65 -1.50 -2.37
C ASP A 324 3.62 -2.45 -3.08
N GLU A 325 3.29 -3.74 -3.14
CA GLU A 325 4.16 -4.80 -3.71
C GLU A 325 4.65 -4.47 -5.12
N SER A 326 3.78 -3.94 -6.00
CA SER A 326 4.17 -3.65 -7.39
C SER A 326 5.12 -2.46 -7.47
N ALA A 327 4.88 -1.45 -6.64
CA ALA A 327 5.74 -0.27 -6.57
C ALA A 327 7.09 -0.58 -5.90
N ALA A 328 7.11 -1.47 -4.90
CA ALA A 328 8.35 -1.96 -4.29
C ALA A 328 9.20 -2.74 -5.31
N LEU A 329 8.60 -3.62 -6.11
CA LEU A 329 9.32 -4.36 -7.16
C LEU A 329 9.93 -3.44 -8.21
N GLU A 330 9.24 -2.37 -8.59
CA GLU A 330 9.81 -1.36 -9.49
C GLU A 330 11.07 -0.72 -8.87
N VAL A 331 11.06 -0.40 -7.57
CA VAL A 331 12.27 0.11 -6.89
C VAL A 331 13.37 -0.95 -6.83
N ILE A 332 13.04 -2.19 -6.49
CA ILE A 332 14.00 -3.29 -6.35
C ILE A 332 14.77 -3.54 -7.66
N PHE A 333 14.10 -3.49 -8.82
CA PHE A 333 14.74 -3.81 -10.09
C PHE A 333 15.17 -2.59 -10.92
N ASN A 334 14.52 -1.45 -10.75
CA ASN A 334 14.74 -0.25 -11.58
C ASN A 334 15.15 0.99 -10.77
N GLY A 335 15.29 0.88 -9.44
CA GLY A 335 15.80 1.93 -8.57
C GLY A 335 17.29 2.18 -8.73
N ARG A 336 17.83 3.03 -7.86
CA ARG A 336 19.27 3.27 -7.76
C ARG A 336 19.83 2.53 -6.56
N GLU A 337 21.10 2.12 -6.65
CA GLU A 337 21.84 1.65 -5.48
C GLU A 337 22.21 2.85 -4.61
N ASP A 338 22.02 2.69 -3.31
CA ASP A 338 22.53 3.59 -2.29
C ASP A 338 23.23 2.78 -1.19
N ARG A 339 24.10 3.44 -0.42
CA ARG A 339 24.78 2.80 0.70
C ARG A 339 24.25 3.37 1.99
N ILE A 340 23.89 2.48 2.91
CA ILE A 340 23.40 2.87 4.22
C ILE A 340 24.35 2.34 5.29
N ASP A 341 24.38 3.07 6.39
CA ASP A 341 25.06 2.69 7.61
C ASP A 341 24.25 1.60 8.33
N LEU A 342 24.94 0.76 9.09
CA LEU A 342 24.33 -0.14 10.06
C LEU A 342 24.80 0.23 11.46
N ILE A 343 24.08 -0.25 12.47
CA ILE A 343 24.46 -0.11 13.86
C ILE A 343 24.98 -1.47 14.33
N GLU A 344 26.24 -1.52 14.76
CA GLU A 344 26.78 -2.64 15.52
C GLU A 344 26.42 -2.45 16.99
N VAL A 345 25.72 -3.41 17.59
CA VAL A 345 25.23 -3.36 18.96
C VAL A 345 25.85 -4.49 19.78
N VAL A 346 26.55 -4.12 20.85
CA VAL A 346 27.10 -5.04 21.85
C VAL A 346 26.33 -4.88 23.15
N ILE A 347 25.73 -5.97 23.62
CA ILE A 347 24.95 -6.03 24.86
C ILE A 347 25.79 -6.68 25.96
N ASP A 348 25.88 -6.03 27.12
CA ASP A 348 26.59 -6.52 28.32
C ASP A 348 28.00 -7.09 28.03
N ASP A 349 28.72 -6.41 27.12
CA ASP A 349 30.06 -6.79 26.64
C ASP A 349 30.15 -8.22 26.07
N ALA A 350 29.07 -8.72 25.48
CA ALA A 350 29.06 -10.01 24.78
C ALA A 350 30.04 -10.06 23.60
N ASP A 351 30.65 -11.23 23.38
CA ASP A 351 31.65 -11.45 22.31
C ASP A 351 31.07 -11.38 20.88
N ALA A 352 29.75 -11.47 20.73
CA ALA A 352 29.07 -11.52 19.43
C ALA A 352 28.18 -10.29 19.26
N PRO A 353 28.63 -9.26 18.51
CA PRO A 353 27.79 -8.10 18.23
C PRO A 353 26.63 -8.44 17.29
N GLU A 354 25.50 -7.76 17.47
CA GLU A 354 24.39 -7.77 16.52
C GLU A 354 24.50 -6.57 15.57
N HIS A 355 24.01 -6.73 14.33
CA HIS A 355 23.93 -5.62 13.39
C HIS A 355 22.46 -5.33 13.08
N ILE A 356 22.07 -4.06 13.23
CA ILE A 356 20.71 -3.60 12.98
C ILE A 356 20.72 -2.41 12.03
N ALA A 357 19.58 -2.15 11.38
CA ALA A 357 19.51 -1.11 10.35
C ALA A 357 18.69 0.11 10.78
N VAL A 358 17.84 -0.02 11.80
CA VAL A 358 16.88 1.01 12.17
C VAL A 358 17.26 1.66 13.50
N MET A 359 17.07 0.95 14.61
CA MET A 359 17.26 1.52 15.96
C MET A 359 17.25 0.47 17.06
N ALA A 360 17.97 0.75 18.14
CA ALA A 360 17.92 0.04 19.41
C ALA A 360 17.39 0.97 20.50
N GLY A 361 16.91 0.40 21.60
CA GLY A 361 16.56 1.20 22.77
C GLY A 361 16.27 0.40 24.02
N MET A 362 16.16 1.13 25.13
CA MET A 362 15.89 0.63 26.47
C MET A 362 14.74 1.38 27.14
N GLY A 363 13.99 0.69 27.99
CA GLY A 363 13.06 1.33 28.93
C GLY A 363 11.59 1.35 28.54
N LEU A 364 11.27 1.01 27.28
CA LEU A 364 9.87 0.90 26.86
C LEU A 364 9.27 -0.45 27.31
N ASP A 365 8.87 -0.52 28.58
CA ASP A 365 8.23 -1.70 29.18
C ASP A 365 6.99 -2.12 28.36
N ALA A 366 6.87 -3.42 28.12
CA ALA A 366 5.69 -4.06 27.56
C ALA A 366 4.37 -3.57 28.21
N ARG A 367 4.35 -3.13 29.48
CA ARG A 367 3.16 -2.57 30.14
C ARG A 367 2.61 -1.28 29.51
N ILE A 368 3.44 -0.46 28.87
CA ILE A 368 2.98 0.72 28.10
C ILE A 368 2.40 0.28 26.73
N MET A 369 2.80 -0.90 26.23
CA MET A 369 2.37 -1.45 24.93
C MET A 369 1.30 -2.56 25.02
N SER A 370 1.11 -3.21 26.17
CA SER A 370 0.31 -4.44 26.34
C SER A 370 -1.18 -4.19 26.57
N GLY A 371 -1.57 -2.93 26.82
CA GLY A 371 -2.95 -2.53 26.76
C GLY A 371 -3.24 -1.95 25.39
N THR A 372 -3.78 -2.74 24.45
CA THR A 372 -4.84 -2.33 23.49
C THR A 372 -4.76 -3.09 22.15
N ASP A 373 -5.93 -3.60 21.75
CA ASP A 373 -6.29 -4.23 20.48
C ASP A 373 -5.81 -3.43 19.24
N ASP A 374 -5.26 -4.12 18.24
CA ASP A 374 -4.68 -3.55 17.01
C ASP A 374 -5.67 -2.71 16.19
N GLY A 375 -6.98 -2.85 16.46
CA GLY A 375 -8.05 -2.03 15.88
C GLY A 375 -8.14 -0.61 16.45
N LEU A 376 -7.80 -0.40 17.72
CA LEU A 376 -7.94 0.90 18.39
C LEU A 376 -6.81 1.87 18.01
N LYS A 377 -5.64 1.34 17.63
CA LYS A 377 -4.45 2.09 17.16
C LYS A 377 -4.71 2.99 15.95
N LYS A 378 -5.76 2.73 15.17
CA LYS A 378 -6.06 3.45 13.91
C LYS A 378 -7.05 4.60 14.04
N VAL A 379 -7.76 4.68 15.17
CA VAL A 379 -8.90 5.61 15.33
C VAL A 379 -8.63 6.65 16.42
N ILE A 380 -7.77 6.34 17.38
CA ILE A 380 -7.52 7.17 18.55
C ILE A 380 -6.03 7.49 18.57
N GLY A 381 -5.67 8.75 18.35
CA GLY A 381 -4.27 9.15 18.12
C GLY A 381 -3.32 8.82 19.28
N PRO A 382 -1.99 8.94 19.07
CA PRO A 382 -0.99 8.47 20.03
C PRO A 382 -1.07 9.12 21.42
N ALA A 383 -1.60 10.35 21.52
CA ALA A 383 -1.84 11.03 22.79
C ALA A 383 -2.87 10.33 23.71
N ALA A 384 -3.76 9.51 23.15
CA ALA A 384 -4.76 8.78 23.92
C ALA A 384 -4.18 7.57 24.67
N TYR A 385 -3.05 7.01 24.19
CA TYR A 385 -2.34 5.93 24.87
C TYR A 385 -1.75 6.40 26.22
N VAL A 386 -1.17 7.60 26.24
CA VAL A 386 -0.66 8.22 27.47
C VAL A 386 -1.80 8.50 28.46
N VAL A 387 -2.97 8.92 27.95
CA VAL A 387 -4.16 9.18 28.78
C VAL A 387 -4.76 7.88 29.34
N ALA A 388 -4.73 6.78 28.58
CA ALA A 388 -5.18 5.46 29.05
C ALA A 388 -4.28 4.85 30.14
N ALA A 389 -3.00 5.26 30.20
CA ALA A 389 -2.06 4.89 31.26
C ALA A 389 -2.28 5.66 32.58
N GLY A 390 -3.29 6.52 32.66
CA GLY A 390 -3.56 7.45 33.78
C GLY A 390 -3.75 6.83 35.17
N ASP A 391 -3.84 5.49 35.28
CA ASP A 391 -3.97 4.78 36.55
C ASP A 391 -2.62 4.32 37.15
N ALA A 392 -1.50 4.45 36.42
CA ALA A 392 -0.17 4.05 36.92
C ALA A 392 0.59 5.26 37.49
N ALA A 393 0.49 5.46 38.80
CA ALA A 393 1.20 6.54 39.51
C ALA A 393 2.74 6.44 39.47
N ASN A 394 3.30 5.33 38.99
CA ASN A 394 4.73 5.14 38.73
C ASN A 394 4.90 4.51 37.34
N LEU A 395 5.20 5.34 36.33
CA LEU A 395 5.67 4.82 35.05
C LEU A 395 7.11 4.32 35.23
N PRO A 396 7.48 3.15 34.68
CA PRO A 396 8.83 2.63 34.79
C PRO A 396 9.84 3.67 34.28
N SER A 397 10.87 3.91 35.09
CA SER A 397 11.99 4.79 34.79
C SER A 397 13.22 4.23 35.48
N PHE A 398 14.40 4.56 34.97
CA PHE A 398 15.68 4.00 35.38
C PHE A 398 16.77 5.06 35.29
N ASP A 399 17.81 4.91 36.13
CA ASP A 399 18.98 5.76 36.06
C ASP A 399 19.90 5.27 34.94
N VAL A 400 20.23 6.18 34.02
CA VAL A 400 21.04 5.90 32.83
C VAL A 400 22.16 6.92 32.68
N THR A 401 23.35 6.41 32.35
CA THR A 401 24.48 7.21 31.89
C THR A 401 24.62 7.02 30.39
N VAL A 402 24.70 8.11 29.65
CA VAL A 402 24.89 8.10 28.19
C VAL A 402 26.20 8.81 27.86
N ALA A 403 27.07 8.14 27.12
CA ALA A 403 28.29 8.71 26.56
C ALA A 403 28.21 8.68 25.03
N LEU A 404 28.63 9.77 24.39
CA LEU A 404 28.65 9.94 22.94
C LEU A 404 30.09 10.25 22.52
N ASP A 405 30.73 9.33 21.79
CA ASP A 405 32.14 9.43 21.42
C ASP A 405 33.04 9.80 22.62
N ASP A 406 33.85 10.86 22.49
CA ASP A 406 34.74 11.40 23.52
C ASP A 406 34.09 12.52 24.36
N ALA A 407 32.78 12.76 24.23
CA ALA A 407 32.08 13.79 25.00
C ALA A 407 31.95 13.39 26.49
N GLU A 408 31.79 14.40 27.35
CA GLU A 408 31.53 14.14 28.78
C GLU A 408 30.21 13.37 28.94
N PRO A 409 30.22 12.19 29.58
CA PRO A 409 28.99 11.43 29.80
C PRO A 409 27.99 12.22 30.63
N PHE A 410 26.70 12.02 30.37
CA PHE A 410 25.65 12.65 31.15
C PHE A 410 24.70 11.62 31.75
N GLU A 411 24.24 11.91 32.96
CA GLU A 411 23.30 11.07 33.69
C GLU A 411 21.88 11.61 33.59
N ARG A 412 20.91 10.71 33.45
CA ARG A 412 19.48 11.01 33.45
C ARG A 412 18.71 9.94 34.20
N HIS A 413 17.60 10.36 34.79
CA HIS A 413 16.53 9.44 35.17
C HIS A 413 15.55 9.39 34.01
N ALA A 414 15.56 8.30 33.25
CA ALA A 414 14.90 8.18 31.95
C ALA A 414 13.79 7.13 31.96
N GLY A 415 12.72 7.38 31.22
CA GLY A 415 11.71 6.36 30.89
C GLY A 415 12.02 5.65 29.57
N LEU A 416 12.85 6.24 28.71
CA LEU A 416 13.20 5.69 27.41
C LEU A 416 14.54 6.26 26.94
N VAL A 417 15.40 5.38 26.41
CA VAL A 417 16.59 5.75 25.64
C VAL A 417 16.55 5.03 24.31
N MET A 418 16.77 5.75 23.22
CA MET A 418 16.81 5.21 21.86
C MET A 418 18.09 5.66 21.16
N VAL A 419 18.68 4.76 20.39
CA VAL A 419 19.76 5.05 19.44
C VAL A 419 19.35 4.55 18.07
N GLY A 420 19.46 5.37 17.04
CA GLY A 420 18.96 5.03 15.70
C GLY A 420 19.81 5.58 14.58
N ASN A 421 19.77 4.87 13.45
CA ASN A 421 20.33 5.27 12.17
C ASN A 421 19.29 5.96 11.28
N VAL A 422 18.01 5.76 11.60
CA VAL A 422 16.89 6.36 10.88
C VAL A 422 15.86 6.93 11.83
N GLY A 423 15.15 7.96 11.37
CA GLY A 423 14.37 8.81 12.26
C GLY A 423 12.89 8.50 12.43
N GLN A 424 12.31 7.74 11.51
CA GLN A 424 10.86 7.56 11.43
C GLN A 424 10.41 6.21 12.02
N LEU A 425 9.41 6.28 12.89
CA LEU A 425 8.69 5.12 13.43
C LEU A 425 7.43 4.78 12.61
N GLN A 426 6.73 3.73 13.02
CA GLN A 426 5.40 3.42 12.49
C GLN A 426 4.44 4.61 12.67
N GLY A 427 3.52 4.79 11.72
CA GLY A 427 2.54 5.89 11.77
C GLY A 427 3.07 7.26 11.35
N ASN A 428 4.24 7.31 10.72
CA ASN A 428 4.93 8.53 10.27
C ASN A 428 5.36 9.46 11.43
N VAL A 429 5.60 8.88 12.61
CA VAL A 429 6.11 9.62 13.77
C VAL A 429 7.62 9.83 13.60
N GLN A 430 8.08 11.07 13.64
CA GLN A 430 9.49 11.43 13.50
C GLN A 430 10.13 11.51 14.89
N LEU A 431 10.82 10.45 15.33
CA LEU A 431 11.45 10.41 16.64
C LEU A 431 12.82 11.11 16.64
N LEU A 432 13.65 10.80 15.64
CA LEU A 432 14.99 11.37 15.44
C LEU A 432 14.95 12.22 14.16
N PRO A 433 14.63 13.53 14.23
CA PRO A 433 14.45 14.36 13.04
C PRO A 433 15.74 14.60 12.26
N ASP A 434 16.89 14.53 12.93
CA ASP A 434 18.21 14.82 12.34
C ASP A 434 18.90 13.56 11.76
N ALA A 435 18.34 12.37 12.02
CA ALA A 435 18.90 11.09 11.59
C ALA A 435 18.93 10.96 10.06
N GLN A 436 20.13 10.69 9.54
CA GLN A 436 20.39 10.36 8.14
C GLN A 436 21.02 8.97 8.08
N PHE A 437 20.60 8.17 7.11
CA PHE A 437 20.98 6.75 7.07
C PHE A 437 22.39 6.50 6.51
N ASP A 438 23.10 7.54 6.06
CA ASP A 438 24.36 7.46 5.30
C ASP A 438 25.41 8.52 5.70
N ASP A 439 25.22 9.22 6.82
CA ASP A 439 26.10 10.32 7.27
C ASP A 439 27.23 9.86 8.21
N GLY A 440 27.23 8.59 8.60
CA GLY A 440 28.21 8.00 9.50
C GLY A 440 28.04 8.42 10.96
N LEU A 441 26.83 8.79 11.38
CA LEU A 441 26.46 9.13 12.75
C LEU A 441 25.26 8.29 13.23
N LEU A 442 25.15 8.15 14.53
CA LEU A 442 23.97 7.62 15.22
C LEU A 442 23.28 8.75 15.97
N ASP A 443 21.96 8.75 15.93
CA ASP A 443 21.12 9.71 16.65
C ASP A 443 20.60 9.10 17.94
N VAL A 444 20.73 9.85 19.03
CA VAL A 444 20.31 9.45 20.37
C VAL A 444 19.13 10.30 20.82
N PHE A 445 18.17 9.66 21.47
CA PHE A 445 17.02 10.29 22.10
C PHE A 445 16.84 9.73 23.50
N VAL A 446 16.87 10.61 24.49
CA VAL A 446 16.60 10.28 25.90
C VAL A 446 15.35 11.02 26.33
N ALA A 447 14.36 10.29 26.84
CA ALA A 447 13.14 10.86 27.40
C ALA A 447 13.13 10.68 28.92
N SER A 448 13.37 11.78 29.63
CA SER A 448 13.35 11.88 31.10
C SER A 448 11.94 12.14 31.65
N ALA A 449 11.00 11.26 31.32
CA ALA A 449 9.63 11.34 31.83
C ALA A 449 9.42 10.47 33.07
N THR A 450 9.01 11.12 34.18
CA THR A 450 8.67 10.46 35.45
C THR A 450 7.17 10.48 35.74
N SER A 451 6.39 11.23 34.95
CA SER A 451 4.95 11.37 35.11
C SER A 451 4.19 11.24 33.77
N VAL A 452 2.89 10.97 33.86
CA VAL A 452 1.98 10.94 32.71
C VAL A 452 1.97 12.29 31.97
N ALA A 453 2.09 13.41 32.71
CA ALA A 453 2.14 14.74 32.11
C ALA A 453 3.39 14.93 31.26
N ASP A 454 4.54 14.43 31.70
CA ASP A 454 5.80 14.53 30.94
C ASP A 454 5.74 13.67 29.69
N TRP A 455 5.21 12.44 29.79
CA TRP A 455 4.96 11.61 28.62
C TRP A 455 4.00 12.27 27.61
N LEU A 456 2.99 12.99 28.09
CA LEU A 456 2.08 13.71 27.20
C LEU A 456 2.79 14.86 26.49
N LYS A 457 3.62 15.64 27.20
CA LYS A 457 4.44 16.70 26.60
C LYS A 457 5.38 16.13 25.54
N ILE A 458 6.15 15.09 25.89
CA ILE A 458 7.10 14.43 25.00
C ILE A 458 6.38 13.93 23.75
N THR A 459 5.32 13.13 23.91
CA THR A 459 4.53 12.59 22.80
C THR A 459 3.96 13.70 21.91
N THR A 460 3.48 14.80 22.51
CA THR A 460 2.97 15.96 21.77
C THR A 460 4.07 16.64 20.96
N SER A 461 5.26 16.83 21.55
CA SER A 461 6.40 17.45 20.86
C SER A 461 6.99 16.63 19.72
N VAL A 462 6.86 15.30 19.79
CA VAL A 462 7.32 14.39 18.72
C VAL A 462 6.33 14.36 17.54
N ILE A 463 5.03 14.56 17.80
CA ILE A 463 3.98 14.44 16.78
C ILE A 463 3.62 15.79 16.14
N LEU A 464 3.62 16.85 16.94
CA LEU A 464 3.25 18.19 16.51
C LEU A 464 4.50 19.06 16.38
N PRO A 465 4.49 20.05 15.46
CA PRO A 465 5.58 21.01 15.32
C PRO A 465 5.54 22.06 16.45
N VAL A 466 5.72 21.62 17.69
CA VAL A 466 5.80 22.47 18.88
C VAL A 466 7.24 22.46 19.42
N PRO A 467 7.64 23.45 20.23
CA PRO A 467 8.96 23.43 20.88
C PRO A 467 9.17 22.12 21.65
N GLU A 468 10.40 21.62 21.59
CA GLU A 468 10.77 20.39 22.28
C GLU A 468 10.57 20.50 23.79
N ALA A 469 10.14 19.38 24.38
CA ALA A 469 10.02 19.26 25.82
C ALA A 469 11.41 19.31 26.46
N SER A 470 11.55 20.01 27.59
CA SER A 470 12.79 20.06 28.38
C SER A 470 13.25 18.69 28.90
N GLU A 471 12.34 17.72 28.89
CA GLU A 471 12.50 16.33 29.30
C GLU A 471 13.09 15.46 28.16
N ILE A 472 13.46 16.05 27.02
CA ILE A 472 14.09 15.38 25.88
C ILE A 472 15.54 15.85 25.77
N ASP A 473 16.47 14.91 25.79
CA ASP A 473 17.84 15.14 25.36
C ASP A 473 18.09 14.44 24.02
N ARG A 474 18.83 15.10 23.13
CA ARG A 474 19.28 14.54 21.85
C ARG A 474 20.78 14.73 21.67
N GLY A 475 21.38 13.84 20.91
CA GLY A 475 22.78 13.94 20.53
C GLY A 475 23.08 13.08 19.31
N GLN A 476 24.23 13.33 18.70
CA GLN A 476 24.75 12.54 17.59
C GLN A 476 26.18 12.11 17.91
N GLY A 477 26.55 10.89 17.54
CA GLY A 477 27.89 10.35 17.73
C GLY A 477 28.13 9.10 16.91
N ARG A 478 29.39 8.67 16.79
CA ARG A 478 29.76 7.43 16.09
C ARG A 478 29.67 6.22 16.99
N GLU A 479 30.03 6.39 18.26
CA GLU A 479 29.87 5.42 19.32
C GLU A 479 28.95 6.01 20.41
N VAL A 480 27.96 5.22 20.80
CA VAL A 480 27.01 5.54 21.86
C VAL A 480 27.08 4.44 22.90
N LEU A 481 27.44 4.80 24.12
CA LEU A 481 27.44 3.90 25.26
C LEU A 481 26.31 4.27 26.22
N ILE A 482 25.43 3.30 26.48
CA ILE A 482 24.30 3.42 27.40
C ILE A 482 24.54 2.45 28.55
N GLU A 483 24.61 2.98 29.78
CA GLU A 483 24.84 2.23 31.00
C GLU A 483 23.72 2.50 32.02
N CYS A 484 23.05 1.43 32.45
CA CYS A 484 21.95 1.45 33.40
C CYS A 484 22.40 0.87 34.75
N THR A 485 21.91 1.43 35.85
CA THR A 485 22.23 0.94 37.21
C THR A 485 21.59 -0.43 37.50
N GLU A 486 20.44 -0.70 36.89
CA GLU A 486 19.70 -1.96 36.96
C GLU A 486 19.49 -2.57 35.57
N PRO A 487 19.20 -3.88 35.45
CA PRO A 487 18.81 -4.48 34.17
C PRO A 487 17.52 -3.84 33.66
N VAL A 488 17.53 -3.41 32.40
CA VAL A 488 16.38 -2.76 31.74
C VAL A 488 16.07 -3.52 30.47
N GLU A 489 14.77 -3.71 30.18
CA GLU A 489 14.32 -4.30 28.92
C GLU A 489 14.84 -3.49 27.72
N TYR A 490 15.38 -4.20 26.72
CA TYR A 490 15.87 -3.61 25.49
C TYR A 490 15.23 -4.22 24.25
N GLN A 491 15.23 -3.44 23.18
CA GLN A 491 14.74 -3.82 21.86
C GLN A 491 15.75 -3.54 20.77
N LEU A 492 15.65 -4.30 19.68
CA LEU A 492 16.45 -4.16 18.46
C LEU A 492 15.51 -4.15 17.25
N ASP A 493 15.52 -3.08 16.46
CA ASP A 493 14.60 -2.82 15.33
C ASP A 493 13.10 -3.02 15.66
N GLY A 494 12.71 -2.78 16.92
CA GLY A 494 11.34 -2.91 17.40
C GLY A 494 10.96 -4.26 18.01
N ASP A 495 11.87 -5.24 18.03
CA ASP A 495 11.67 -6.54 18.65
C ASP A 495 12.35 -6.59 20.03
N ALA A 496 11.58 -6.88 21.09
CA ALA A 496 12.10 -7.07 22.45
C ALA A 496 13.08 -8.25 22.50
N SER A 497 14.25 -8.03 23.10
CA SER A 497 15.39 -8.96 23.01
C SER A 497 15.94 -9.40 24.39
N GLY A 498 15.39 -8.90 25.49
CA GLY A 498 15.73 -9.28 26.85
C GLY A 498 15.96 -8.06 27.74
N GLU A 499 16.69 -8.26 28.83
CA GLU A 499 17.16 -7.18 29.72
C GLU A 499 18.68 -7.03 29.60
N CYS A 500 19.18 -5.82 29.73
CA CYS A 500 20.62 -5.54 29.78
C CYS A 500 20.94 -4.36 30.68
N ARG A 501 22.20 -4.26 31.10
CA ARG A 501 22.71 -3.08 31.83
C ARG A 501 23.56 -2.20 30.96
N ARG A 502 24.16 -2.74 29.90
CA ARG A 502 25.08 -2.03 29.03
C ARG A 502 24.75 -2.29 27.57
N MET A 503 24.63 -1.23 26.79
CA MET A 503 24.53 -1.28 25.33
C MET A 503 25.55 -0.33 24.74
N ARG A 504 26.48 -0.88 23.97
CA ARG A 504 27.40 -0.10 23.13
C ARG A 504 26.90 -0.21 21.69
N ALA A 505 26.52 0.92 21.10
CA ALA A 505 26.09 1.02 19.72
C ALA A 505 27.13 1.80 18.92
N THR A 506 27.63 1.22 17.83
CA THR A 506 28.67 1.82 16.99
C THR A 506 28.21 1.86 15.54
N VAL A 507 28.41 2.98 14.86
CA VAL A 507 28.08 3.09 13.43
C VAL A 507 29.06 2.28 12.59
N VAL A 508 28.52 1.52 11.64
CA VAL A 508 29.26 0.80 10.60
C VAL A 508 28.95 1.47 9.26
N PRO A 509 29.77 2.45 8.84
CA PRO A 509 29.39 3.36 7.77
C PRO A 509 29.36 2.69 6.40
N GLN A 510 28.32 2.99 5.61
CA GLN A 510 28.13 2.66 4.20
C GLN A 510 28.37 1.18 3.86
N THR A 511 28.04 0.29 4.80
CA THR A 511 28.36 -1.15 4.72
C THR A 511 27.30 -1.95 3.95
N LEU A 512 26.05 -1.48 3.91
CA LEU A 512 24.95 -2.17 3.24
C LEU A 512 24.54 -1.42 1.98
N THR A 513 24.55 -2.10 0.84
CA THR A 513 24.01 -1.54 -0.41
C THR A 513 22.54 -1.88 -0.53
N VAL A 514 21.68 -0.89 -0.79
CA VAL A 514 20.21 -1.05 -0.86
C VAL A 514 19.66 -0.42 -2.13
N MET A 515 18.64 -1.03 -2.72
CA MET A 515 17.87 -0.47 -3.84
C MET A 515 16.84 0.53 -3.32
N VAL A 516 16.97 1.79 -3.70
CA VAL A 516 16.09 2.90 -3.29
C VAL A 516 15.47 3.60 -4.51
N PRO A 517 14.38 4.39 -4.34
CA PRO A 517 13.79 5.14 -5.45
C PRO A 517 14.81 6.05 -6.16
N ALA A 518 14.67 6.14 -7.49
CA ALA A 518 15.57 6.88 -8.38
C ALA A 518 15.46 8.40 -8.29
#